data_AF-A0A1C3UBB5-F1
#
_entry.id   AF-A0A1C3UBB5-F1
#
_cell.length_a   1.000
_cell.length_b   1.000
_cell.length_c   1.000
_cell.angle_alpha   90.00
_cell.angle_beta   90.00
_cell.angle_gamma   90.00
#
_symmetry.space_group_name_H-M   'P 1'
#
loop_
_entity.id
_entity.type
_entity.pdbx_description
1 polymer ?
#
loop_
_entity_poly.entity_id
_entity_poly.type
_entity_poly.pdbx_seq_one_letter_code
_entity_poly.pdbx_strand_id
1 'polypeptide(L)' 'MNSQRDLLIRGSEKVIGHYELLLASAKSEHERELYRQRIERERRLIRDLQGGWDNRAA' A
#
# COMPACT_ATOMS: atom_id res chain seq x y z
N MET A 1 9.85 19.09 3.39
CA MET A 1 10.57 17.88 3.87
C MET A 1 9.78 17.30 5.02
N ASN A 2 9.13 16.15 4.83
CA ASN A 2 8.48 15.44 5.92
C ASN A 2 9.06 14.02 5.97
N SER A 3 10.29 13.92 6.50
CA SER A 3 11.09 12.69 6.50
C SER A 3 10.36 11.49 7.12
N GLN A 4 9.39 11.74 8.00
CA GLN A 4 8.51 10.72 8.55
C GLN A 4 7.49 10.21 7.52
N ARG A 5 6.89 11.07 6.70
CA ARG A 5 6.00 10.64 5.60
C ARG A 5 6.77 9.83 4.56
N ASP A 6 7.97 10.29 4.20
CA ASP A 6 8.82 9.57 3.24
C ASP A 6 9.22 8.17 3.76
N LEU A 7 9.49 8.05 5.07
CA LEU A 7 9.77 6.77 5.71
C LEU A 7 8.54 5.84 5.67
N LEU A 8 7.35 6.36 5.94
CA LEU A 8 6.10 5.58 5.90
C LEU A 8 5.76 5.13 4.48
N ILE A 9 5.94 6.00 3.47
CA ILE A 9 5.73 5.65 2.06
C ILE A 9 6.67 4.51 1.66
N ARG A 10 7.97 4.62 1.94
CA ARG A 10 8.94 3.54 1.64
C ARG A 10 8.63 2.25 2.39
N GLY A 11 8.13 2.36 3.62
CA GLY A 11 7.64 1.22 4.40
C GLY A 11 6.50 0.50 3.70
N SER A 12 5.47 1.24 3.28
CA SER A 12 4.33 0.70 2.53
C SER A 12 4.74 0.12 1.18
N GLU A 13 5.66 0.75 0.44
CA GLU A 13 6.20 0.21 -0.82
C GLU A 13 6.88 -1.15 -0.61
N LYS A 14 7.65 -1.30 0.47
CA LYS A 14 8.28 -2.59 0.82
C LYS A 14 7.25 -3.68 1.13
N VAL A 15 6.18 -3.31 1.85
CA VAL A 15 5.08 -4.24 2.15
C VAL A 15 4.35 -4.65 0.87
N ILE A 16 4.08 -3.71 -0.04
CA ILE A 16 3.47 -4.00 -1.35
C ILE A 16 4.33 -5.01 -2.12
N GLY A 17 5.63 -4.76 -2.27
CA GLY A 17 6.52 -5.67 -2.99
C GLY A 17 6.55 -7.08 -2.38
N HIS A 18 6.51 -7.19 -1.05
CA HIS A 18 6.40 -8.49 -0.39
C HIS A 18 5.10 -9.24 -0.74
N TYR A 19 3.96 -8.55 -0.70
CA TYR A 19 2.67 -9.16 -1.04
C TYR A 19 2.51 -9.43 -2.54
N GLU A 20 3.16 -8.67 -3.42
CA GLU A 20 3.19 -8.96 -4.85
C GLU A 20 3.96 -10.26 -5.13
N LEU A 21 5.06 -10.53 -4.41
CA LEU A 21 5.76 -11.82 -4.47
C LEU A 21 4.87 -12.97 -3.96
N LEU A 22 4.21 -12.79 -2.82
CA LEU A 22 3.29 -13.80 -2.29
C LEU A 22 2.13 -14.07 -3.25
N LEU A 23 1.58 -13.03 -3.87
CA LEU A 23 0.51 -13.12 -4.86
C LEU A 23 0.94 -13.91 -6.10
N ALA A 24 2.19 -13.77 -6.54
CA ALA A 24 2.74 -14.55 -7.65
C ALA A 24 2.86 -16.05 -7.31
N SER A 25 3.13 -16.39 -6.05
CA SER A 25 3.26 -17.77 -5.56
C SER A 25 2.01 -18.39 -4.95
N ALA A 26 0.91 -17.62 -4.86
CA ALA A 26 -0.31 -18.03 -4.17
C ALA A 26 -0.95 -19.26 -4.84
N LYS A 27 -1.39 -20.23 -4.03
CA LYS A 27 -1.91 -21.52 -4.52
C LYS A 27 -3.44 -21.55 -4.57
N SER A 28 -4.09 -20.63 -3.87
CA SER A 28 -5.54 -20.52 -3.82
C SER A 28 -6.03 -19.12 -4.20
N GLU A 29 -7.24 -19.03 -4.75
CA GLU A 29 -7.87 -17.73 -5.02
C GLU A 29 -8.12 -16.93 -3.73
N HIS A 30 -8.36 -17.61 -2.61
CA HIS A 30 -8.54 -16.96 -1.31
C HIS A 30 -7.27 -16.24 -0.86
N GLU A 31 -6.09 -16.88 -0.98
CA GLU A 31 -4.80 -16.23 -0.70
C GLU A 31 -4.55 -15.06 -1.64
N ARG A 32 -4.87 -15.22 -2.93
CA ARG A 32 -4.71 -14.15 -3.92
C ARG A 32 -5.55 -12.92 -3.56
N GLU A 33 -6.78 -13.14 -3.15
CA GLU A 33 -7.68 -12.06 -2.73
C GLU A 33 -7.18 -11.37 -1.46
N LEU A 34 -6.73 -12.14 -0.46
CA LEU A 34 -6.17 -11.57 0.76
C LEU A 34 -4.93 -10.70 0.50
N TYR A 35 -4.03 -11.15 -0.38
CA TYR A 35 -2.85 -10.38 -0.77
C TYR A 35 -3.22 -9.14 -1.58
N ARG A 36 -4.17 -9.24 -2.53
CA ARG A 36 -4.68 -8.08 -3.28
C ARG A 36 -5.28 -7.03 -2.35
N GLN A 37 -6.13 -7.43 -1.42
CA GLN A 37 -6.73 -6.51 -0.44
C GLN A 37 -5.68 -5.82 0.44
N ARG A 38 -4.59 -6.53 0.77
CA ARG A 38 -3.50 -5.92 1.53
C ARG A 38 -2.71 -4.92 0.69
N ILE A 39 -2.36 -5.27 -0.55
CA ILE A 39 -1.69 -4.35 -1.49
C ILE A 39 -2.53 -3.09 -1.71
N GLU A 40 -3.83 -3.23 -1.91
CA GLU A 40 -4.72 -2.08 -2.12
C GLU A 40 -4.79 -1.15 -0.91
N ARG A 41 -4.77 -1.69 0.32
CA ARG A 41 -4.74 -0.89 1.55
C ARG A 41 -3.46 -0.06 1.64
N GLU A 42 -2.31 -0.66 1.37
CA GLU A 42 -1.02 0.06 1.39
C GLU A 42 -0.96 1.12 0.27
N ARG A 43 -1.49 0.81 -0.93
CA ARG A 43 -1.59 1.79 -2.03
C ARG A 43 -2.50 2.96 -1.67
N ARG A 44 -3.59 2.74 -0.93
CA ARG A 44 -4.44 3.82 -0.39
C ARG A 44 -3.67 4.68 0.61
N LEU A 45 -2.97 4.05 1.56
CA LEU A 45 -2.16 4.75 2.55
C LEU A 45 -1.08 5.65 1.90
N ILE A 46 -0.40 5.15 0.86
CA ILE A 46 0.58 5.95 0.10
C ILE A 46 -0.09 7.17 -0.53
N ARG A 47 -1.26 7.01 -1.17
CA ARG A 47 -2.00 8.14 -1.76
C ARG A 47 -2.39 9.18 -0.71
N ASP A 48 -2.84 8.75 0.46
CA ASP A 48 -3.20 9.65 1.56
C ASP A 48 -1.96 10.41 2.06
N LEU A 49 -0.83 9.71 2.24
CA LEU A 49 0.44 10.30 2.67
C LEU A 49 1.04 11.27 1.64
N GLN A 50 0.82 11.03 0.34
CA GLN A 50 1.34 11.85 -0.76
C GLN A 50 0.54 13.14 -0.99
N GLY A 51 -0.67 13.27 -0.44
CA GLY A 51 -1.49 14.47 -0.65
C GLY A 51 -2.96 14.22 -0.98
N GLY A 52 -3.49 13.01 -0.78
CA GLY A 52 -4.93 12.73 -0.87
C GLY A 52 -5.83 13.58 0.06
N TRP A 53 -5.24 14.46 0.88
CA TRP A 53 -5.92 15.45 1.72
C TRP A 53 -5.94 16.88 1.15
N ASP A 54 -5.65 17.09 -0.13
CA ASP A 54 -5.89 18.39 -0.79
C ASP A 54 -7.37 18.67 -1.10
N ASN A 55 -8.33 17.88 -0.57
CA ASN A 55 -9.75 18.00 -0.93
C ASN A 55 -10.75 17.79 0.22
N ARG A 56 -10.55 18.45 1.38
CA ARG A 56 -11.64 18.78 2.33
C ARG A 56 -11.41 20.11 3.07
N ALA A 57 -10.99 21.13 2.33
CA ALA A 57 -11.10 22.53 2.75
C ALA A 57 -11.88 23.29 1.68
N ALA A 58 -13.19 23.05 1.61
CA ALA A 58 -14.17 23.90 0.94
C ALA A 58 -15.53 23.70 1.63
#